data_AF-A0A924RZL6-F1
#
_entry.id   AF-A0A924RZL6-F1
#
_cell.length_a   1.000
_cell.length_b   1.000
_cell.length_c   1.000
_cell.angle_alpha   90.00
_cell.angle_beta   90.00
_cell.angle_gamma   90.00
#
_symmetry.space_group_name_H-M   'P 1'
#
loop_
_entity.id
_entity.type
_entity.pdbx_description
1 polymer ?
#
loop_
_entity_poly.entity_id
_entity_poly.type
_entity_poly.pdbx_seq_one_letter_code
_entity_poly.pdbx_strand_id
1 'polypeptide(L)' 'MTMTYPDFIWHNGQVKHWNEATVDVMAHGLHCGSSVFEGMRSYETP' A
#
# COMPACT_ATOMS: atom_id res chain seq x y z
N MET A 1 -8.98 -11.56 16.00
CA MET A 1 -7.69 -11.43 15.30
C MET A 1 -7.31 -9.96 15.36
N THR A 2 -6.16 -9.63 15.97
CA THR A 2 -5.67 -8.24 15.97
C THR A 2 -5.01 -7.97 14.62
N MET A 3 -5.44 -6.92 13.92
CA MET A 3 -4.84 -6.51 12.66
C MET A 3 -3.51 -5.79 12.97
N THR A 4 -2.39 -6.38 12.56
CA THR A 4 -1.07 -5.75 12.62
C THR A 4 -0.81 -5.01 11.31
N TYR A 5 -0.66 -3.69 11.38
CA TYR A 5 -0.29 -2.87 10.22
C TYR A 5 1.24 -2.78 10.10
N PRO A 6 1.79 -2.66 8.88
CA PRO A 6 3.21 -2.37 8.71
C PRO A 6 3.53 -0.93 9.16
N ASP A 7 4.78 -0.67 9.53
CA ASP A 7 5.19 0.68 9.96
C ASP A 7 5.27 1.68 8.80
N PHE A 8 5.66 1.20 7.61
CA PHE A 8 5.94 2.02 6.44
C PHE A 8 5.29 1.50 5.15
N ILE A 9 4.96 2.42 4.25
CA ILE A 9 4.51 2.15 2.88
C ILE A 9 5.39 2.94 1.90
N TRP A 10 5.74 2.32 0.78
CA TRP A 10 6.24 3.05 -0.37
C TRP A 10 5.08 3.68 -1.14
N HIS A 11 5.09 5.00 -1.31
CA HIS A 11 4.03 5.75 -1.96
C HIS A 11 4.62 6.90 -2.80
N ASN A 12 4.44 6.84 -4.12
CA ASN A 12 4.88 7.85 -5.10
C ASN A 12 6.38 8.23 -5.00
N GLY A 13 7.26 7.22 -4.95
CA GLY A 13 8.71 7.43 -4.93
C GLY A 13 9.33 7.64 -3.55
N GLN A 14 8.52 7.61 -2.48
CA GLN A 14 8.98 7.89 -1.11
C GLN A 14 8.47 6.84 -0.13
N VAL A 15 9.25 6.56 0.92
CA VAL A 15 8.83 5.73 2.06
C VAL A 15 8.16 6.63 3.10
N LYS A 16 6.92 6.32 3.46
CA LYS A 16 6.09 7.10 4.40
C LYS A 16 5.57 6.21 5.52
N HIS A 17 5.18 6.79 6.66
CA HIS A 17 4.45 6.03 7.67
C HIS A 17 3.11 5.53 7.10
N TRP A 18 2.67 4.35 7.54
CA TRP A 18 1.46 3.69 7.02
C TRP A 18 0.23 4.61 6.99
N ASN A 19 0.00 5.38 8.05
CA ASN A 19 -1.16 6.27 8.18
C ASN A 19 -1.09 7.54 7.30
N GLU A 20 0.07 7.87 6.73
CA GLU A 20 0.27 9.05 5.87
C GLU A 20 0.12 8.72 4.38
N ALA A 21 0.15 7.43 4.03
CA ALA A 21 0.02 6.96 2.65
C ALA A 21 -1.46 6.93 2.22
N THR A 22 -2.08 8.11 2.14
CA THR A 22 -3.48 8.30 1.79
C THR A 22 -3.68 8.70 0.33
N VAL A 23 -4.91 8.56 -0.15
CA VAL A 23 -5.37 8.98 -1.48
C VAL A 23 -6.63 9.82 -1.34
N ASP A 24 -6.89 10.72 -2.30
CA ASP A 24 -8.11 11.51 -2.31
C ASP A 24 -9.36 10.62 -2.39
N VAL A 25 -10.42 11.02 -1.70
CA VAL A 25 -11.68 10.27 -1.65
C VAL A 25 -12.28 10.09 -3.04
N MET A 26 -12.11 11.05 -3.96
CA MET A 26 -12.60 11.01 -5.33
C MET A 26 -11.66 10.29 -6.30
N ALA A 27 -10.63 9.59 -5.82
CA ALA A 27 -9.70 8.91 -6.71
C ALA A 27 -10.40 7.88 -7.60
N HIS A 28 -10.11 7.97 -8.90
CA HIS A 28 -10.71 7.11 -9.91
C HIS A 28 -10.34 5.63 -9.70
N GLY A 29 -9.13 5.36 -9.18
CA GLY A 29 -8.70 4.01 -8.81
C GLY A 29 -9.62 3.37 -7.75
N LEU A 30 -10.13 4.17 -6.80
CA LEU A 30 -11.03 3.70 -5.74
C LEU A 30 -12.43 3.41 -6.28
N HIS A 31 -12.95 4.28 -7.15
CA HIS A 31 -14.33 4.19 -7.65
C HIS A 31 -14.50 3.27 -8.86
N CYS A 32 -13.54 3.31 -9.78
CA CYS A 32 -13.64 2.64 -11.08
C CYS A 32 -12.64 1.50 -11.21
N GLY A 33 -11.94 1.13 -10.11
CA GLY A 33 -10.96 0.05 -10.11
C GLY A 33 -9.80 0.27 -11.07
N SER A 34 -9.54 1.51 -11.48
CA SER A 34 -8.55 1.84 -12.51
C SER A 34 -7.14 1.84 -11.92
N SER A 35 -6.65 0.63 -11.67
CA SER A 35 -5.31 0.35 -11.18
C SER A 35 -4.89 -1.05 -11.64
N VAL A 36 -3.59 -1.28 -11.72
CA VAL A 36 -3.01 -2.62 -11.89
C VAL A 36 -2.17 -2.90 -10.65
N PHE A 37 -2.20 -4.14 -10.18
CA PHE A 37 -1.42 -4.56 -9.01
C PHE A 37 -0.76 -5.91 -9.27
N GLU A 38 0.34 -6.15 -8.57
CA GLU A 38 1.08 -7.40 -8.58
C GLU A 38 1.26 -7.90 -7.14
N GLY A 39 1.22 -9.22 -6.96
CA GLY A 39 1.49 -9.85 -5.67
C GLY A 39 2.92 -10.37 -5.61
N MET A 40 3.70 -9.93 -4.63
CA MET A 40 5.06 -10.41 -4.39
C MET A 40 5.18 -11.12 -3.04
N ARG A 41 6.11 -12.07 -2.93
CA ARG A 41 6.50 -12.70 -1.67
C ARG A 41 8.02 -12.68 -1.54
N SER A 42 8.50 -12.41 -0.34
CA SER A 42 9.92 -12.51 0.03
C SER A 42 10.06 -13.57 1.12
N TYR A 43 11.15 -14.33 1.09
CA TYR A 43 11.47 -15.36 2.06
C TYR A 43 12.85 -15.08 2.64
N GLU A 44 13.06 -15.43 3.90
CA GLU A 44 14.38 -15.37 4.51
C GLU A 44 15.33 -16.34 3.79
N THR A 45 16.56 -15.89 3.56
CA THR A 45 17.62 -16.77 3.09
C THR A 45 18.10 -17.65 4.25
N PRO A 46 18.45 -18.94 4.01
CA PRO A 46 18.98 -19.82 5.04
C PRO A 46 20.26 -19.31 5.72
#